data_AF-A0A7J6W9N6-F1
#
_entry.id   AF-A0A7J6W9N6-F1
#
_cell.length_a   1.000
_cell.length_b   1.000
_cell.length_c   1.000
_cell.angle_alpha   90.00
_cell.angle_beta   90.00
_cell.angle_gamma   90.00
#
_symmetry.space_group_name_H-M   'P 1'
#
loop_
_entity.id
_entity.type
_entity.pdbx_description
1 polymer ?
#
loop_
_entity_poly.entity_id
_entity_poly.type
_entity_poly.pdbx_seq_one_letter_code
_entity_poly.pdbx_strand_id
1 'polypeptide(L)'
;MVAPAGPMYQAGTVSRNPLAMTAAGIQTLTRLQEPGTYEYLHKITGELIKGILDAGKKARHEVCGGYISGMYGCFFAEGPIYNFDDAKKNDTA
;
A
#
# COMPACT_ATOMS: atom_id res chain seq x y z
N MET A 1 -1.85 29.86 8.68
CA MET A 1 -0.90 30.61 9.53
C MET A 1 -0.86 29.92 10.88
N VAL A 2 0.25 29.23 11.17
CA VAL A 2 0.52 28.59 12.46
C VAL A 2 1.39 29.56 13.26
N ALA A 3 0.93 29.93 14.45
CA ALA A 3 1.70 30.68 15.44
C ALA A 3 1.29 30.25 16.85
N PRO A 4 2.19 30.21 17.85
CA PRO A 4 3.64 30.36 17.80
C PRO A 4 4.39 29.10 18.26
N ALA A 5 5.68 29.07 17.96
CA ALA A 5 6.68 28.12 18.41
C ALA A 5 6.82 28.08 19.96
N GLY A 6 5.95 27.34 20.64
CA GLY A 6 6.16 26.81 21.99
C GLY A 6 6.57 25.33 21.93
N PRO A 7 7.08 24.72 23.03
CA PRO A 7 7.35 23.29 23.04
C PRO A 7 6.02 22.54 22.87
N MET A 8 5.74 22.08 21.66
CA MET A 8 4.60 21.22 21.34
C MET A 8 4.63 20.01 22.25
N TYR A 9 3.67 19.93 23.18
CA TYR A 9 3.49 18.75 24.00
C TYR A 9 2.71 17.73 23.19
N GLN A 10 3.42 16.89 22.44
CA GLN A 10 2.84 15.72 21.79
C GLN A 10 2.59 14.65 22.85
N ALA A 11 1.51 14.81 23.62
CA ALA A 11 1.05 13.79 24.54
C ALA A 11 0.54 12.58 23.77
N GLY A 12 1.01 11.39 24.14
CA GLY A 12 0.47 10.12 23.70
C GLY A 12 0.97 9.04 24.62
N THR A 13 0.09 8.44 25.42
CA THR A 13 0.41 7.42 26.42
C THR A 13 1.17 6.22 25.83
N VAL A 14 0.97 5.94 24.53
CA VAL A 14 1.63 4.86 23.79
C VAL A 14 2.74 5.37 22.87
N SER A 15 2.85 6.69 22.68
CA SER A 15 3.99 7.28 21.97
C SER A 15 5.24 7.03 22.82
N ARG A 16 6.25 6.36 22.24
CA ARG A 16 7.44 5.81 22.92
C ARG A 16 7.25 4.55 23.78
N ASN A 17 6.20 3.76 23.59
CA ASN A 17 6.17 2.42 24.18
C ASN A 17 7.38 1.59 23.65
N PRO A 18 8.28 1.07 24.51
CA PRO A 18 9.46 0.30 24.10
C PRO A 18 9.12 -0.95 23.26
N LEU A 19 7.93 -1.51 23.43
CA LEU A 19 7.45 -2.60 22.58
C LEU A 19 7.22 -2.13 21.14
N ALA A 20 6.59 -0.96 20.97
CA ALA A 20 6.32 -0.40 19.65
C ALA A 20 7.59 0.16 18.99
N MET A 21 8.43 0.85 19.75
CA MET A 21 9.63 1.51 19.22
C MET A 21 10.79 0.54 19.01
N THR A 22 11.23 -0.14 20.08
CA THR A 22 12.48 -0.89 20.07
C THR A 22 12.29 -2.33 19.61
N ALA A 23 11.23 -3.00 20.07
CA ALA A 23 11.02 -4.40 19.71
C ALA A 23 10.38 -4.57 18.31
N ALA A 24 9.30 -3.85 18.02
CA ALA A 24 8.60 -3.98 16.75
C ALA A 24 9.13 -3.01 15.68
N GLY A 25 9.29 -1.73 16.01
CA GLY A 25 9.67 -0.68 15.06
C GLY A 25 11.07 -0.86 14.47
N ILE A 26 12.10 -0.91 15.32
CA ILE A 26 13.48 -1.08 14.87
C ILE A 26 13.64 -2.39 14.10
N GLN A 27 13.12 -3.50 14.64
CA GLN A 27 13.26 -4.80 13.97
C GLN A 27 12.56 -4.84 12.61
N THR A 28 11.39 -4.19 12.48
CA THR A 28 10.70 -4.06 11.19
C THR A 28 11.55 -3.27 10.19
N LEU A 29 12.16 -2.16 10.61
CA LEU A 29 13.03 -1.35 9.75
C LEU A 29 14.30 -2.11 9.36
N THR A 30 14.92 -2.84 10.28
CA THR A 30 16.09 -3.67 9.99
C THR A 30 15.77 -4.74 8.95
N ARG A 31 14.62 -5.42 9.06
CA ARG A 31 14.15 -6.39 8.06
C ARG A 31 13.85 -5.76 6.71
N LEU A 32 13.22 -4.59 6.69
CA LEU A 32 12.93 -3.86 5.45
C LEU A 32 14.21 -3.37 4.75
N GLN A 33 15.27 -3.11 5.52
CA GLN A 33 16.59 -2.72 5.00
C GLN A 33 17.43 -3.90 4.49
N GLU A 34 17.01 -5.15 4.72
CA GLU A 34 17.70 -6.31 4.17
C GLU A 34 17.73 -6.22 2.63
N PRO A 35 18.89 -6.42 1.98
CA PRO A 35 18.99 -6.40 0.54
C PRO A 35 18.07 -7.45 -0.10
N GLY A 36 17.34 -7.08 -1.15
CA GLY A 36 16.42 -8.01 -1.81
C GLY A 36 14.99 -7.99 -1.26
N THR A 37 14.72 -7.34 -0.13
CA THR A 37 13.37 -7.30 0.45
C THR A 37 12.38 -6.59 -0.47
N TYR A 38 12.73 -5.43 -1.02
CA TYR A 38 11.85 -4.68 -1.92
C TYR A 38 11.72 -5.31 -3.31
N GLU A 39 12.78 -5.98 -3.78
CA GLU A 39 12.81 -6.77 -5.01
C GLU A 39 11.89 -7.98 -4.89
N TYR A 40 11.94 -8.67 -3.75
CA TYR A 40 11.04 -9.77 -3.43
C TYR A 40 9.59 -9.29 -3.35
N LEU A 41 9.33 -8.18 -2.65
CA LEU A 41 8.00 -7.58 -2.59
C LEU A 41 7.47 -7.23 -3.98
N HIS A 42 8.29 -6.62 -4.84
CA HIS A 42 7.92 -6.32 -6.22
C HIS A 42 7.60 -7.57 -7.04
N LYS A 43 8.37 -8.64 -6.86
CA LYS A 43 8.13 -9.91 -7.56
C LYS A 43 6.77 -10.51 -7.15
N ILE A 44 6.52 -10.63 -5.86
CA ILE A 44 5.31 -11.27 -5.33
C ILE A 44 4.05 -10.47 -5.68
N THR A 45 4.08 -9.14 -5.52
CA THR A 45 2.92 -8.30 -5.90
C THR A 45 2.68 -8.29 -7.40
N GLY A 46 3.75 -8.37 -8.20
CA GLY A 46 3.64 -8.51 -9.65
C GLY A 46 3.02 -9.83 -10.08
N GLU A 47 3.38 -10.94 -9.43
CA GLU A 47 2.74 -12.24 -9.65
C GLU A 47 1.26 -12.21 -9.24
N LEU A 48 0.95 -11.59 -8.10
CA LEU A 48 -0.43 -11.43 -7.60
C LEU A 48 -1.31 -10.64 -8.57
N ILE A 49 -0.88 -9.44 -8.99
CA ILE A 49 -1.68 -8.60 -9.90
C ILE A 49 -1.87 -9.28 -11.26
N LYS A 50 -0.83 -9.92 -11.81
CA LYS A 50 -0.96 -10.70 -13.04
C LYS A 50 -2.00 -11.80 -12.90
N GLY A 51 -1.97 -12.55 -11.79
CA GLY A 51 -2.96 -13.58 -11.50
C GLY A 51 -4.39 -13.05 -11.40
N ILE A 52 -4.58 -11.90 -10.74
CA ILE A 52 -5.90 -11.24 -10.62
C ILE A 52 -6.41 -10.80 -12.01
N LEU A 53 -5.57 -10.16 -12.82
CA LEU A 53 -5.95 -9.72 -14.16
C LEU A 53 -6.29 -10.90 -15.08
N ASP A 54 -5.53 -11.99 -15.00
CA ASP A 54 -5.79 -13.20 -15.79
C ASP A 54 -7.08 -13.92 -15.33
N ALA A 55 -7.36 -13.94 -14.02
CA ALA A 55 -8.61 -14.45 -13.48
C ALA A 55 -9.82 -13.62 -13.93
N GLY A 56 -9.70 -12.28 -13.89
CA GLY A 56 -10.73 -11.36 -14.39
C GLY A 56 -11.06 -11.61 -15.87
N LYS A 57 -10.03 -11.73 -16.72
CA LYS A 57 -10.19 -12.09 -18.14
C LYS A 57 -10.91 -13.42 -18.34
N LYS A 58 -10.54 -14.46 -17.57
CA LYS A 58 -11.20 -15.79 -17.65
C LYS A 58 -12.67 -15.72 -17.25
N ALA A 59 -12.98 -14.90 -16.24
CA ALA A 59 -14.35 -14.69 -15.76
C ALA A 59 -15.16 -13.70 -16.63
N ARG A 60 -14.58 -13.16 -17.71
CA ARG A 60 -15.17 -12.14 -18.58
C ARG A 60 -15.56 -10.85 -17.85
N HIS A 61 -14.79 -10.50 -16.82
CA HIS A 61 -14.90 -9.21 -16.13
C HIS A 61 -13.75 -8.31 -16.54
N GLU A 62 -14.07 -7.03 -16.74
CA GLU A 62 -13.08 -6.01 -17.00
C GLU A 62 -12.41 -5.62 -15.68
N VAL A 63 -11.14 -5.99 -15.56
CA VAL A 63 -10.33 -5.69 -14.38
C VAL A 63 -9.10 -4.92 -14.83
N CYS A 64 -8.86 -3.78 -14.21
CA CYS A 64 -7.66 -2.99 -14.38
C CYS A 64 -6.95 -2.85 -13.03
N GLY A 65 -5.62 -2.83 -13.03
CA GLY A 65 -4.86 -2.79 -11.79
C GLY A 65 -3.38 -2.56 -12.04
N GLY A 66 -2.70 -2.20 -10.97
CA GLY A 66 -1.27 -1.90 -10.98
C GLY A 66 -0.63 -2.21 -9.64
N TYR A 67 0.69 -2.25 -9.64
CA TYR A 67 1.48 -2.45 -8.43
C TYR A 67 2.77 -1.63 -8.49
N ILE A 68 3.24 -1.23 -7.32
CA ILE A 68 4.53 -0.57 -7.11
C ILE A 68 5.14 -1.18 -5.85
N SER A 69 6.14 -2.05 -6.04
CA SER A 69 6.77 -2.83 -4.97
C SER A 69 5.70 -3.52 -4.11
N GLY A 70 5.69 -3.35 -2.79
CA GLY A 70 4.72 -3.98 -1.90
C GLY A 70 3.27 -3.47 -2.00
N MET A 71 3.02 -2.37 -2.72
CA MET A 71 1.67 -1.83 -2.88
C MET A 71 1.04 -2.33 -4.18
N TYR A 72 -0.24 -2.67 -4.13
CA TYR A 72 -1.01 -3.06 -5.30
C TYR A 72 -2.44 -2.56 -5.19
N GLY A 73 -3.12 -2.44 -6.34
CA GLY A 73 -4.52 -2.09 -6.40
C GLY A 73 -5.16 -2.66 -7.67
N CYS A 74 -6.42 -3.04 -7.56
CA CYS A 74 -7.23 -3.52 -8.68
C CYS A 74 -8.63 -2.92 -8.61
N PHE A 75 -9.21 -2.68 -9.77
CA PHE A 75 -10.51 -2.08 -10.00
C PHE A 75 -11.25 -2.92 -11.05
N PHE A 76 -12.54 -3.18 -10.82
CA PHE A 76 -13.46 -3.78 -11.78
C PHE A 76 -14.03 -2.68 -12.69
N ALA A 77 -13.17 -2.15 -13.56
CA ALA A 77 -13.49 -1.07 -14.47
C ALA A 77 -12.71 -1.22 -15.77
N GLU A 78 -13.28 -0.71 -16.86
CA GLU A 78 -12.60 -0.61 -18.14
C GLU A 78 -11.56 0.52 -18.12
N GLY A 79 -10.31 0.19 -18.49
CA GLY A 79 -9.26 1.18 -18.74
C GLY A 79 -8.40 1.57 -17.53
N PRO A 80 -7.30 2.32 -17.78
CA PRO A 80 -6.37 2.72 -16.73
C PRO A 80 -6.98 3.77 -15.80
N ILE A 81 -6.94 3.50 -14.50
CA ILE A 81 -7.46 4.39 -13.46
C ILE A 81 -6.33 5.31 -12.99
N TYR A 82 -6.42 6.61 -13.29
CA TYR A 82 -5.40 7.59 -12.92
C TYR A 82 -5.80 8.50 -11.75
N ASN A 83 -7.09 8.62 -11.49
CA ASN A 83 -7.62 9.54 -10.49
C ASN A 83 -8.83 8.93 -9.77
N PHE A 84 -9.27 9.63 -8.72
CA PHE A 84 -10.40 9.20 -7.91
C PHE A 84 -11.72 9.17 -8.69
N ASP A 85 -11.92 10.07 -9.65
CA ASP A 85 -13.15 10.12 -10.44
C ASP A 85 -13.25 8.97 -11.45
N ASP A 86 -12.12 8.45 -11.93
CA ASP A 86 -12.05 7.20 -12.68
C ASP A 86 -12.31 5.99 -11.76
N ALA A 87 -11.75 6.01 -10.55
CA ALA A 87 -11.98 4.95 -9.56
C ALA A 87 -13.45 4.87 -9.10
N LYS A 88 -14.21 5.97 -9.13
CA LYS A 88 -15.65 5.98 -8.84
C LYS A 88 -16.51 5.25 -9.87
N LYS A 89 -16.02 5.09 -11.10
CA LYS A 89 -16.73 4.37 -12.17
C LYS A 89 -16.58 2.85 -12.04
N ASN A 90 -15.82 2.41 -11.04
CA ASN A 90 -15.67 1.00 -10.68
C ASN A 90 -17.02 0.37 -10.35
N ASP A 91 -17.19 -0.90 -10.73
CA ASP A 91 -18.42 -1.65 -10.50
C ASP A 91 -18.75 -1.72 -9.00
N THR A 92 -19.70 -0.88 -8.57
CA THR A 92 -20.28 -0.86 -7.23
C THR A 92 -21.65 -1.54 -7.29
N ALA A 93 -21.65 -2.86 -7.39
CA ALA A 93 -22.82 -3.66 -7.08
C ALA A 93 -23.16 -3.62 -5.58
#